data_AF-A0A8X6RIF7-F1
#
_entry.id   AF-A0A8X6RIF7-F1
#
_cell.length_a   1.000
_cell.length_b   1.000
_cell.length_c   1.000
_cell.angle_alpha   90.00
_cell.angle_beta   90.00
_cell.angle_gamma   90.00
#
_symmetry.space_group_name_H-M   'P 1'
#
loop_
_entity.id
_entity.type
_entity.pdbx_description
1 polymer ?
#
loop_
_entity_poly.entity_id
_entity_poly.type
_entity_poly.pdbx_seq_one_letter_code
_entity_poly.pdbx_strand_id
1 'polypeptide(L)'
;MMSRSCGSNKTAQHVTQLVTIDLLKDWFGDRLISRFGPVNWPPRSCDLTLLDYFLWGYVKSLVYADKPQMLDHLEDNIRRVIADIRPQMLEKVIENWTSRLDYIRASRGSQKPEIIFKM
;
A
#
# COMPACT_ATOMS: atom_id res chain seq x y z
N MET A 1 -4.03 7.61 52.33
CA MET A 1 -4.58 7.12 51.05
C MET A 1 -3.61 7.49 49.94
N MET A 2 -2.88 6.52 49.41
CA MET A 2 -1.88 6.69 48.36
C MET A 2 -2.57 6.70 47.00
N SER A 3 -2.61 7.84 46.31
CA SER A 3 -3.00 7.90 44.90
C SER A 3 -1.77 7.62 44.04
N ARG A 4 -1.79 6.45 43.38
CA ARG A 4 -0.78 6.04 42.41
C ARG A 4 -0.97 6.89 41.14
N SER A 5 -0.03 7.79 40.86
CA SER A 5 0.14 8.34 39.52
C SER A 5 0.81 7.27 38.66
N CYS A 6 0.03 6.61 37.78
CA CYS A 6 0.58 5.72 36.78
C CYS A 6 1.00 6.57 35.57
N GLY A 7 2.29 6.92 35.52
CA GLY A 7 2.92 7.51 34.35
C GLY A 7 2.83 6.54 33.18
N SER A 8 1.89 6.79 32.26
CA SER A 8 1.86 6.11 30.98
C SER A 8 2.99 6.66 30.11
N ASN A 9 4.08 5.89 29.98
CA ASN A 9 5.16 6.12 29.03
C ASN A 9 4.61 6.13 27.59
N LYS A 10 4.22 7.32 27.09
CA LYS A 10 3.84 7.54 25.68
C LYS A 10 5.05 7.82 24.76
N THR A 11 6.27 7.79 25.29
CA THR A 11 7.48 8.26 24.57
C THR A 11 8.24 7.16 23.82
N ALA A 12 8.06 5.88 24.16
CA ALA A 12 8.88 4.82 23.56
C ALA A 12 8.52 4.49 22.10
N GLN A 13 7.23 4.49 21.73
CA GLN A 13 6.78 4.17 20.36
C GLN A 13 7.07 5.28 19.34
N HIS A 14 7.07 6.55 19.78
CA HIS A 14 7.32 7.69 18.89
C HIS A 14 8.81 7.85 18.54
N VAL A 15 9.73 7.50 19.45
CA VAL A 15 11.17 7.60 19.20
C VAL A 15 11.65 6.54 18.20
N THR A 16 11.11 5.32 18.25
CA THR A 16 11.49 4.25 17.30
C THR A 16 11.07 4.58 15.87
N GLN A 17 9.89 5.16 15.68
CA GLN A 17 9.38 5.52 14.35
C GLN A 17 10.23 6.62 13.68
N LEU A 18 10.72 7.60 14.44
CA LEU A 18 11.53 8.68 13.87
C LEU A 18 12.92 8.20 13.44
N VAL A 19 13.57 7.37 14.27
CA VAL A 19 14.88 6.78 13.93
C VAL A 19 14.80 5.90 12.68
N THR A 20 13.74 5.11 12.53
CA THR A 20 13.51 4.32 11.30
C THR A 20 13.24 5.20 10.09
N ILE A 21 12.53 6.31 10.25
CA ILE A 21 12.25 7.24 9.16
C ILE A 21 13.52 7.96 8.70
N ASP A 22 14.41 8.33 9.60
CA ASP A 22 15.67 8.99 9.21
C ASP A 22 16.59 8.01 8.45
N LEU A 23 16.67 6.75 8.89
CA LEU A 23 17.33 5.70 8.10
C LEU A 23 16.67 5.53 6.72
N LEU A 24 15.34 5.50 6.64
CA LEU A 24 14.66 5.36 5.35
C LEU A 24 14.85 6.60 4.45
N LYS A 25 14.96 7.81 5.01
CA LYS A 25 15.28 9.02 4.26
C LYS A 25 16.68 8.95 3.66
N ASP A 26 17.66 8.40 4.36
CA ASP A 26 19.01 8.23 3.80
C ASP A 26 19.02 7.33 2.56
N TRP A 27 18.17 6.30 2.54
CA TRP A 27 18.12 5.34 1.43
C TRP A 27 17.21 5.76 0.28
N PHE A 28 16.05 6.37 0.59
CA PHE A 28 15.01 6.68 -0.39
C PHE A 28 14.89 8.18 -0.72
N GLY A 29 15.45 9.05 0.11
CA GLY A 29 15.39 10.51 -0.05
C GLY A 29 13.96 11.03 -0.10
N ASP A 30 13.71 11.94 -1.04
CA ASP A 30 12.39 12.57 -1.28
C ASP A 30 11.31 11.60 -1.79
N ARG A 31 11.68 10.36 -2.08
CA ARG A 31 10.75 9.31 -2.53
C ARG A 31 10.08 8.56 -1.37
N LEU A 32 10.43 8.89 -0.12
CA LEU A 32 9.83 8.26 1.05
C LEU A 32 8.40 8.78 1.30
N ILE A 33 7.43 7.89 1.16
CA ILE A 33 6.02 8.13 1.46
C ILE A 33 5.74 7.66 2.89
N SER A 34 5.49 8.60 3.81
CA SER A 34 5.22 8.28 5.22
C SER A 34 4.52 9.45 5.92
N ARG A 35 3.85 9.19 7.05
CA ARG A 35 3.25 10.23 7.90
C ARG A 35 4.23 11.33 8.31
N PHE A 36 5.51 10.98 8.41
CA PHE A 36 6.60 11.89 8.78
C PHE A 36 7.70 11.96 7.69
N GLY A 37 7.38 11.46 6.49
CA GLY A 37 8.25 11.51 5.32
C GLY A 37 8.05 12.80 4.51
N PRO A 38 8.92 13.05 3.53
CA PRO A 38 8.82 14.19 2.61
C PRO A 38 7.48 14.22 1.85
N VAL A 39 6.91 13.05 1.55
CA VAL A 39 5.55 12.91 1.03
C VAL A 39 4.60 12.50 2.16
N ASN A 40 3.81 13.46 2.66
CA ASN A 40 2.86 13.24 3.75
C ASN A 40 1.70 12.33 3.28
N TRP A 41 1.61 11.13 3.85
CA TRP A 41 0.59 10.14 3.51
C TRP A 41 -0.36 9.89 4.69
N PRO A 42 -1.69 9.87 4.47
CA PRO A 42 -2.64 9.69 5.55
C PRO A 42 -2.54 8.30 6.21
N PRO A 43 -2.82 8.20 7.52
CA PRO A 43 -2.86 6.91 8.21
C PRO A 43 -3.97 6.01 7.64
N ARG A 44 -3.69 4.70 7.54
CA ARG A 44 -4.61 3.68 6.97
C ARG A 44 -4.98 3.91 5.50
N SER A 45 -4.05 4.46 4.73
CA SER A 45 -4.18 4.64 3.27
C SER A 45 -3.29 3.69 2.48
N CYS A 46 -2.95 2.51 3.03
CA CYS A 46 -2.21 1.48 2.29
C CYS A 46 -3.03 1.00 1.08
N ASP A 47 -4.35 1.01 1.20
CA ASP A 47 -5.31 0.70 0.13
C ASP A 47 -5.27 1.72 -1.04
N LEU A 48 -4.56 2.84 -0.88
CA LEU A 48 -4.42 3.88 -1.90
C LEU A 48 -3.13 3.76 -2.70
N THR A 49 -2.21 2.84 -2.40
CA THR A 49 -1.10 2.62 -3.33
C THR A 49 -1.62 1.84 -4.52
N LEU A 50 -1.31 2.32 -5.73
CA LEU A 50 -1.65 1.66 -6.98
C LEU A 50 -1.19 0.19 -6.99
N LEU A 51 -0.01 -0.04 -6.42
CA LEU A 51 0.60 -1.36 -6.33
C LEU A 51 -0.18 -2.29 -5.40
N ASP A 52 -0.49 -1.86 -4.17
CA ASP A 52 -1.22 -2.71 -3.23
C ASP A 52 -2.66 -2.94 -3.69
N TYR A 53 -3.29 -1.97 -4.36
CA TYR A 53 -4.66 -2.09 -4.84
C TYR A 53 -4.78 -2.98 -6.09
N PHE A 54 -3.93 -2.76 -7.10
CA PHE A 54 -4.00 -3.50 -8.35
C PHE A 54 -3.14 -4.76 -8.32
N LEU A 55 -1.85 -4.63 -8.03
CA LEU A 55 -0.88 -5.73 -8.14
C LEU A 55 -1.28 -6.88 -7.21
N TRP A 56 -1.58 -6.57 -5.94
CA TRP A 56 -1.88 -7.61 -4.96
C TRP A 56 -3.15 -8.40 -5.29
N GLY A 57 -4.25 -7.73 -5.69
CA GLY A 57 -5.50 -8.42 -6.04
C GLY A 57 -5.40 -9.19 -7.34
N TYR A 58 -4.92 -8.52 -8.39
CA TYR A 58 -4.84 -9.07 -9.74
C TYR A 58 -3.80 -10.20 -9.84
N VAL A 59 -2.54 -9.91 -9.50
CA VAL A 59 -1.44 -10.88 -9.64
C VAL A 59 -1.71 -12.10 -8.77
N LYS A 60 -2.18 -11.93 -7.53
CA LYS A 60 -2.49 -13.05 -6.66
C LYS A 60 -3.57 -13.96 -7.26
N SER A 61 -4.64 -13.39 -7.83
CA SER A 61 -5.70 -14.20 -8.44
C SER A 61 -5.18 -15.07 -9.60
N LEU A 62 -4.23 -14.56 -10.38
CA LEU A 62 -3.64 -15.28 -11.52
C LEU A 62 -2.55 -16.27 -11.11
N VAL A 63 -1.69 -15.88 -10.17
CA VAL A 63 -0.59 -16.71 -9.68
C VAL A 63 -1.10 -17.98 -9.00
N TYR A 64 -2.21 -17.87 -8.27
CA TYR A 64 -2.82 -18.99 -7.55
C TYR A 64 -3.93 -19.71 -8.34
N ALA A 65 -4.25 -19.27 -9.58
CA ALA A 65 -5.30 -19.88 -10.40
C ALA A 65 -5.05 -21.39 -10.61
N ASP A 66 -3.80 -21.76 -10.86
CA ASP A 66 -3.38 -23.13 -11.14
C ASP A 66 -3.10 -23.96 -9.87
N LYS A 67 -3.33 -23.39 -8.67
CA LYS A 67 -3.10 -24.00 -7.36
C LYS A 67 -1.72 -24.69 -7.24
N PRO A 68 -0.61 -23.96 -7.46
CA PRO A 68 0.72 -24.54 -7.43
C PRO A 68 1.00 -25.20 -6.07
N GLN A 69 1.52 -26.43 -6.11
CA GLN A 69 1.86 -27.21 -4.90
C GLN A 69 3.34 -27.07 -4.51
N MET A 70 4.16 -26.49 -5.38
CA MET A 70 5.60 -26.32 -5.18
C MET A 70 6.00 -24.87 -5.38
N LEU A 71 7.08 -24.47 -4.70
CA LEU A 71 7.62 -23.11 -4.77
C LEU A 71 8.07 -22.74 -6.19
N ASP A 72 8.67 -23.66 -6.93
CA ASP A 72 9.15 -23.42 -8.29
C ASP A 72 8.01 -23.01 -9.23
N HIS A 73 6.87 -23.72 -9.15
CA HIS A 73 5.67 -23.38 -9.93
C HIS A 73 5.08 -22.03 -9.53
N LEU A 74 5.16 -21.67 -8.26
CA LEU A 74 4.69 -20.37 -7.79
C LEU A 74 5.60 -19.25 -8.34
N GLU A 75 6.91 -19.45 -8.31
CA GLU A 75 7.89 -18.49 -8.84
C GLU A 75 7.72 -18.28 -10.36
N ASP A 76 7.57 -19.37 -11.10
CA ASP A 76 7.32 -19.33 -12.55
C ASP A 76 6.00 -18.61 -12.87
N ASN A 77 4.95 -18.87 -12.09
CA ASN A 77 3.67 -18.18 -12.25
C ASN A 77 3.78 -16.68 -11.96
N ILE A 78 4.53 -16.28 -10.93
CA ILE A 78 4.78 -14.85 -10.66
C ILE A 78 5.51 -14.22 -11.85
N ARG A 79 6.59 -14.83 -12.33
CA ARG A 79 7.36 -14.31 -13.48
C ARG A 79 6.50 -14.17 -14.72
N ARG A 80 5.71 -15.19 -15.03
CA ARG A 80 4.80 -15.20 -16.19
C ARG A 80 3.74 -14.11 -16.10
N VAL A 81 3.04 -14.03 -14.96
CA VAL A 81 1.95 -13.05 -14.77
C VAL A 81 2.50 -11.63 -14.84
N ILE A 82 3.65 -11.35 -14.22
CA ILE A 82 4.28 -10.03 -14.28
C ILE A 82 4.70 -9.68 -15.71
N ALA A 83 5.28 -10.63 -16.45
CA ALA A 83 5.68 -10.41 -17.84
C ALA A 83 4.48 -10.15 -18.78
N ASP A 84 3.31 -10.68 -18.45
CA ASP A 84 2.07 -10.49 -19.23
C ASP A 84 1.36 -9.15 -18.93
N ILE A 85 1.84 -8.37 -17.95
CA ILE A 85 1.28 -7.05 -17.65
C ILE A 85 1.59 -6.08 -18.79
N ARG A 86 0.58 -5.83 -19.62
CA ARG A 86 0.68 -4.92 -20.76
C ARG A 86 0.59 -3.44 -20.32
N PRO A 87 1.28 -2.51 -21.00
CA PRO A 87 1.21 -1.08 -20.70
C PRO A 87 -0.22 -0.52 -20.69
N GLN A 88 -1.08 -0.96 -21.61
CA GLN A 88 -2.47 -0.49 -21.70
C GLN A 88 -3.29 -0.87 -20.44
N MET A 89 -2.93 -1.96 -19.77
CA MET A 89 -3.56 -2.33 -18.51
C MET A 89 -3.13 -1.37 -17.39
N LEU A 90 -1.86 -0.97 -17.37
CA LEU A 90 -1.33 0.01 -16.42
C LEU A 90 -1.99 1.39 -16.60
N GLU A 91 -2.21 1.81 -17.85
CA GLU A 91 -2.94 3.06 -18.15
C GLU A 91 -4.35 3.05 -17.54
N LYS A 92 -5.14 1.99 -17.77
CA LYS A 92 -6.48 1.86 -17.17
C LYS A 92 -6.45 1.85 -15.63
N VAL A 93 -5.42 1.23 -15.06
CA VAL A 93 -5.23 1.18 -13.60
C VAL A 93 -4.96 2.59 -13.04
N ILE A 94 -4.12 3.38 -13.72
CA ILE A 94 -3.83 4.77 -13.35
C ILE A 94 -5.08 5.65 -13.48
N GLU A 95 -5.85 5.50 -14.56
CA GLU A 95 -7.11 6.25 -14.77
C GLU A 95 -8.14 5.95 -13.67
N ASN A 96 -8.34 4.67 -13.34
CA ASN A 96 -9.26 4.26 -12.27
C ASN A 96 -8.80 4.76 -10.89
N TRP A 97 -7.50 4.76 -10.64
CA TRP A 97 -6.94 5.29 -9.39
C TRP A 97 -7.10 6.80 -9.26
N THR A 98 -6.82 7.54 -10.33
CA THR A 98 -7.03 8.99 -10.38
C THR A 98 -8.50 9.32 -10.07
N SER A 99 -9.41 8.60 -10.73
CA SER A 99 -10.87 8.74 -10.49
C SER A 99 -11.28 8.43 -9.05
N ARG A 100 -10.57 7.53 -8.35
CA ARG A 100 -10.81 7.20 -6.94
C ARG A 100 -10.28 8.28 -6.02
N LEU A 101 -9.09 8.81 -6.29
CA LEU A 101 -8.55 9.93 -5.53
C LEU A 101 -9.45 11.16 -5.62
N ASP A 102 -9.97 11.46 -6.82
CA ASP A 102 -10.93 12.55 -7.01
C ASP A 102 -12.20 12.33 -6.19
N TYR A 103 -12.70 11.10 -6.15
CA TYR A 103 -13.85 10.75 -5.30
C TYR A 103 -13.54 10.95 -3.81
N ILE A 104 -12.41 10.44 -3.32
CA ILE A 104 -12.01 10.56 -1.90
C ILE A 104 -11.84 12.02 -1.50
N ARG A 105 -11.27 12.84 -2.41
CA ARG A 105 -11.14 14.28 -2.23
C ARG A 105 -12.50 14.96 -2.12
N ALA A 106 -13.44 14.60 -3.00
CA ALA A 106 -14.81 15.15 -2.98
C ALA A 106 -15.60 14.67 -1.75
N SER A 107 -15.38 13.45 -1.29
CA SER A 107 -16.12 12.81 -0.20
C SER A 107 -15.53 13.05 1.20
N ARG A 108 -14.54 13.94 1.33
CA ARG A 108 -13.80 14.24 2.58
C ARG A 108 -13.27 12.98 3.27
N GLY A 109 -12.75 12.02 2.51
CA GLY A 109 -12.14 10.80 3.06
C GLY A 109 -13.10 9.61 3.20
N SER A 110 -14.32 9.69 2.67
CA SER A 110 -15.22 8.53 2.65
C SER A 110 -14.80 7.52 1.58
N GLN A 111 -14.77 6.24 1.95
CA GLN A 111 -14.38 5.16 1.05
C GLN A 111 -15.42 4.94 -0.04
N LYS A 112 -14.98 4.80 -1.29
CA LYS A 112 -15.86 4.45 -2.40
C LYS A 112 -16.29 2.97 -2.25
N PRO A 113 -17.58 2.62 -2.41
CA PRO A 113 -18.00 1.22 -2.44
C PRO A 113 -17.28 0.46 -3.57
N GLU A 114 -17.04 -0.82 -3.33
CA GLU A 114 -16.18 -1.71 -4.11
C GLU A 114 -16.53 -1.69 -5.61
N ILE A 115 -15.59 -1.21 -6.44
CA ILE A 115 -15.71 -1.29 -7.91
C ILE A 115 -14.94 -2.52 -8.37
N ILE A 116 -15.67 -3.46 -8.96
CA ILE A 116 -15.14 -4.58 -9.74
C ILE A 116 -14.28 -4.01 -10.87
N PHE A 117 -12.99 -4.35 -10.90
CA PHE A 117 -12.13 -4.03 -12.04
C PHE A 117 -12.69 -4.67 -13.30
N LYS A 118 -13.25 -3.85 -14.19
CA LYS A 118 -13.62 -4.27 -15.54
C LYS A 118 -12.41 -4.05 -16.44
N MET A 119 -11.70 -5.14 -16.73
CA MET A 119 -10.57 -5.15 -17.67
C MET A 119 -11.03 -4.97 -19.12
#